data_AF-A0A941G8Z6-F1
#
_entry.id   AF-A0A941G8Z6-F1
#
_cell.length_a   1.000
_cell.length_b   1.000
_cell.length_c   1.000
_cell.angle_alpha   90.00
_cell.angle_beta   90.00
_cell.angle_gamma   90.00
#
_symmetry.space_group_name_H-M   'P 1'
#
loop_
_entity.id
_entity.type
_entity.pdbx_description
1 polymer ?
#
loop_
_entity_poly.entity_id
_entity_poly.type
_entity_poly.pdbx_seq_one_letter_code
_entity_poly.pdbx_strand_id
1 'polypeptide(L)'
;MSQEINKHVARAIVELAVFLEFAGEDALNPDAAIQGLEQLASTLQKMDLESKSSLCSQFESIAIEYSGEQAEFVESLGEALGLTEG
;
A
#
# COMPACT_ATOMS: atom_id res chain seq x y z
N MET A 1 -13.90 2.66 -19.75
CA MET A 1 -13.69 3.90 -19.01
C MET A 1 -12.53 3.62 -18.10
N SER A 2 -11.43 4.36 -18.21
CA SER A 2 -10.26 4.15 -17.36
C SER A 2 -10.65 4.44 -15.91
N GLN A 3 -10.72 3.42 -15.06
CA GLN A 3 -10.98 3.60 -13.63
C GLN A 3 -9.69 4.09 -12.97
N GLU A 4 -9.52 5.40 -12.90
CA GLU A 4 -8.42 5.99 -12.13
C GLU A 4 -8.79 6.00 -10.65
N ILE A 5 -7.97 5.33 -9.83
CA ILE A 5 -8.14 5.35 -8.38
C ILE A 5 -7.91 6.78 -7.89
N ASN A 6 -8.85 7.27 -7.07
CA ASN A 6 -8.70 8.58 -6.45
C ASN A 6 -7.42 8.60 -5.57
N LYS A 7 -6.54 9.57 -5.83
CA LYS A 7 -5.28 9.74 -5.09
C LYS A 7 -5.44 9.76 -3.57
N HIS A 8 -6.56 10.26 -3.04
CA HIS A 8 -6.80 10.30 -1.59
C HIS A 8 -7.13 8.92 -1.01
N VAL A 9 -7.73 8.03 -1.82
CA VAL A 9 -7.94 6.63 -1.44
C VAL A 9 -6.60 5.91 -1.42
N ALA A 10 -5.78 6.07 -2.46
CA ALA A 10 -4.43 5.52 -2.50
C ALA A 10 -3.57 6.03 -1.33
N ARG A 11 -3.63 7.34 -1.04
CA ARG A 11 -2.96 7.97 0.11
C ARG A 11 -3.39 7.35 1.44
N ALA A 12 -4.69 7.16 1.67
CA ALA A 12 -5.18 6.55 2.91
C ALA A 12 -4.68 5.11 3.08
N ILE A 13 -4.58 4.34 1.99
CA ILE A 13 -4.01 2.99 2.00
C ILE A 13 -2.52 3.05 2.34
N VAL A 14 -1.76 3.95 1.72
CA VAL A 14 -0.32 4.14 1.97
C VAL A 14 -0.08 4.54 3.43
N GLU A 15 -0.81 5.53 3.94
CA GLU A 15 -0.67 5.99 5.33
C GLU A 15 -0.96 4.86 6.33
N LEU A 16 -1.97 4.03 6.05
CA LEU A 16 -2.27 2.86 6.87
C LEU A 16 -1.16 1.81 6.77
N ALA A 17 -0.68 1.50 5.58
CA ALA A 17 0.35 0.50 5.38
C ALA A 17 1.68 0.91 6.04
N VAL A 18 2.08 2.18 5.89
CA VAL A 18 3.25 2.76 6.56
C VAL A 18 3.07 2.71 8.08
N PHE A 19 1.87 3.00 8.60
CA PHE A 19 1.62 2.87 10.03
C PHE A 19 1.78 1.41 10.51
N LEU A 20 1.25 0.43 9.75
CA LEU A 20 1.37 -0.98 10.13
C LEU A 20 2.82 -1.46 10.10
N GLU A 21 3.61 -1.03 9.11
CA GLU A 21 5.02 -1.44 8.97
C GLU A 21 5.95 -0.75 9.98
N PHE A 22 5.77 0.55 10.20
CA PHE A 22 6.72 1.37 10.97
C PHE A 22 6.22 1.72 12.39
N ALA A 23 5.05 1.24 12.81
CA ALA A 23 4.63 1.37 14.20
C ALA A 23 5.60 0.58 15.10
N GLY A 24 6.11 1.25 16.13
CA GLY A 24 6.93 0.57 17.14
C GLY A 24 6.14 -0.51 17.87
N GLU A 25 6.84 -1.55 18.32
CA GLU A 25 6.24 -2.72 18.99
C GLU A 25 5.43 -2.37 20.27
N ASP A 26 5.72 -1.21 20.88
CA ASP A 26 4.99 -0.68 22.04
C ASP A 26 3.60 -0.11 21.66
N ALA A 27 3.44 0.35 20.40
CA ALA A 27 2.20 0.94 19.90
C ALA A 27 1.30 -0.08 19.19
N LEU A 28 1.88 -1.04 18.48
CA LEU A 28 1.15 -2.07 17.75
C LEU A 28 1.90 -3.41 17.82
N ASN A 29 1.17 -4.48 18.13
CA ASN A 29 1.73 -5.82 18.11
C ASN A 29 2.13 -6.18 16.64
N PRO A 30 3.38 -6.62 16.39
CA PRO A 30 3.84 -6.93 15.03
C PRO A 30 3.00 -7.99 14.30
N ASP A 31 2.56 -9.04 15.01
CA ASP A 31 1.71 -10.08 14.40
C ASP A 31 0.33 -9.53 13.99
N ALA A 32 -0.20 -8.58 14.78
CA ALA A 32 -1.45 -7.89 14.44
C ALA A 32 -1.25 -6.92 13.27
N ALA A 33 -0.08 -6.28 13.17
CA ALA A 33 0.26 -5.39 12.07
C ALA A 33 0.34 -6.14 10.73
N ILE A 34 1.05 -7.28 10.72
CA ILE A 34 1.15 -8.17 9.57
C ILE A 34 -0.23 -8.66 9.14
N GLN A 35 -1.05 -9.15 10.08
CA GLN A 35 -2.43 -9.56 9.77
C GLN A 35 -3.26 -8.43 9.14
N GLY A 36 -3.06 -7.18 9.60
CA GLY A 36 -3.70 -6.00 9.01
C GLY A 36 -3.29 -5.78 7.55
N LEU A 37 -2.00 -5.87 7.24
CA LEU A 37 -1.47 -5.77 5.88
C LEU A 37 -1.98 -6.90 4.99
N GLU A 38 -2.04 -8.14 5.50
CA GLU A 38 -2.58 -9.29 4.76
C GLU A 38 -4.07 -9.12 4.40
N GLN A 39 -4.88 -8.62 5.35
CA GLN A 39 -6.30 -8.35 5.08
C GLN A 39 -6.49 -7.21 4.06
N LEU A 40 -5.66 -6.18 4.14
CA LEU A 40 -5.62 -5.08 3.17
C LEU A 40 -5.28 -5.61 1.78
N ALA A 41 -4.19 -6.38 1.66
CA ALA A 41 -3.76 -7.03 0.42
C ALA A 41 -4.87 -7.91 -0.16
N SER A 42 -5.46 -8.79 0.65
CA SER A 42 -6.55 -9.69 0.21
C SER A 42 -7.77 -8.93 -0.33
N THR A 43 -8.06 -7.75 0.21
CA THR A 43 -9.17 -6.91 -0.26
C THR A 43 -8.82 -6.23 -1.58
N LEU A 44 -7.65 -5.62 -1.68
CA LEU A 44 -7.20 -4.91 -2.88
C LEU A 44 -6.93 -5.87 -4.05
N GLN A 45 -6.49 -7.10 -3.77
CA GLN A 45 -6.29 -8.14 -4.78
C GLN A 45 -7.58 -8.55 -5.51
N LYS A 46 -8.76 -8.25 -4.97
CA LYS A 46 -10.06 -8.51 -5.62
C LYS A 46 -10.41 -7.49 -6.70
N MET A 47 -9.66 -6.40 -6.79
CA MET A 47 -9.82 -5.41 -7.86
C MET A 47 -9.47 -5.99 -9.24
N ASP A 48 -10.02 -5.43 -10.29
CA ASP A 48 -9.62 -5.73 -11.66
C ASP A 48 -8.21 -5.22 -11.97
N LEU A 49 -7.59 -5.77 -13.02
CA LEU A 49 -6.21 -5.46 -13.40
C LEU A 49 -5.99 -3.96 -13.72
N GLU A 50 -6.99 -3.29 -14.31
CA GLU A 50 -6.90 -1.85 -14.60
C GLU A 50 -6.83 -1.04 -13.31
N SER A 51 -7.72 -1.34 -12.36
CA SER A 51 -7.74 -0.67 -11.06
C SER A 51 -6.50 -0.98 -10.22
N LYS A 52 -5.95 -2.21 -10.29
CA LYS A 52 -4.67 -2.57 -9.66
C LYS A 52 -3.52 -1.76 -10.22
N SER A 53 -3.41 -1.69 -11.55
CA SER A 53 -2.38 -0.89 -12.22
C SER A 53 -2.49 0.59 -11.85
N SER A 54 -3.72 1.14 -11.85
CA SER A 54 -3.95 2.53 -11.45
C SER A 54 -3.53 2.78 -9.99
N LEU A 55 -3.85 1.86 -9.07
CA LEU A 55 -3.46 1.96 -7.67
C LEU A 55 -1.93 1.95 -7.50
N CYS A 56 -1.22 1.09 -8.24
CA CYS A 56 0.24 1.00 -8.16
C CYS A 56 0.92 2.29 -8.66
N SER A 57 0.44 2.85 -9.77
CA SER A 57 0.94 4.15 -10.24
C SER A 57 0.68 5.29 -9.24
N GLN A 58 -0.41 5.22 -8.47
CA GLN A 58 -0.64 6.17 -7.38
C GLN A 58 0.35 5.96 -6.24
N PHE A 59 0.70 4.72 -5.88
CA PHE A 59 1.71 4.44 -4.87
C PHE A 59 3.08 5.01 -5.25
N GLU A 60 3.53 4.78 -6.49
CA GLU A 60 4.77 5.38 -7.01
C GLU A 60 4.75 6.91 -6.93
N SER A 61 3.61 7.52 -7.32
CA SER A 61 3.45 8.97 -7.23
C SER A 61 3.41 9.51 -5.80
N ILE A 62 3.00 8.69 -4.81
CA ILE A 62 2.97 9.07 -3.40
C ILE A 62 4.32 8.83 -2.74
N ALA A 63 5.08 7.82 -3.18
CA ALA A 63 6.39 7.46 -2.65
C ALA A 63 7.38 8.65 -2.67
N ILE A 64 7.28 9.52 -3.68
CA ILE A 64 8.10 10.74 -3.81
C ILE A 64 7.91 11.73 -2.65
N GLU A 65 6.81 11.63 -1.90
CA GLU A 65 6.52 12.48 -0.74
C GLU A 65 7.11 11.92 0.57
N TYR A 66 7.60 10.68 0.54
CA TYR A 66 8.27 10.02 1.65
C TYR A 66 9.80 10.10 1.50
N SER A 67 10.55 9.65 2.50
CA SER A 67 12.02 9.65 2.45
C SER A 67 12.59 8.44 3.18
N GLY A 68 13.75 7.96 2.71
CA GLY A 68 14.43 6.79 3.27
C GLY A 68 13.60 5.52 3.15
N GLU A 69 13.62 4.69 4.19
CA GLU A 69 12.96 3.37 4.23
C GLU A 69 11.45 3.45 3.95
N GLN A 70 10.79 4.54 4.34
CA GLN A 70 9.36 4.73 4.05
C GLN A 70 9.10 4.93 2.55
N ALA A 71 9.98 5.63 1.82
CA ALA A 71 9.82 5.79 0.38
C ALA A 71 9.98 4.45 -0.34
N GLU A 72 11.01 3.68 0.03
CA GLU A 72 11.29 2.35 -0.53
C GLU A 72 10.15 1.36 -0.27
N PHE A 73 9.58 1.40 0.95
CA PHE A 73 8.41 0.61 1.30
C PHE A 73 7.18 1.00 0.46
N VAL A 74 6.89 2.30 0.32
CA VAL A 74 5.72 2.78 -0.43
C VAL A 74 5.85 2.46 -1.92
N GLU A 75 7.04 2.56 -2.49
CA GLU A 75 7.31 2.17 -3.88
C GLU A 75 7.09 0.65 -4.08
N SER A 76 7.46 -0.15 -3.08
CA SER A 76 7.32 -1.62 -3.11
C SER A 76 5.91 -2.10 -2.72
N LEU A 77 4.98 -1.22 -2.33
CA LEU A 77 3.64 -1.61 -1.86
C LEU A 77 2.84 -2.38 -2.92
N GLY A 78 3.03 -2.07 -4.20
CA GLY A 78 2.36 -2.79 -5.29
C GLY A 78 2.70 -4.29 -5.29
N GLU A 79 3.98 -4.61 -5.09
CA GLU A 79 4.47 -5.98 -4.99
C GLU A 79 4.09 -6.60 -3.62
N ALA A 80 4.31 -5.87 -2.53
CA ALA A 80 4.03 -6.34 -1.17
C ALA A 80 2.55 -6.71 -0.95
N LEU A 81 1.63 -5.98 -1.59
CA LEU A 81 0.19 -6.24 -1.55
C LEU A 81 -0.27 -7.23 -2.63
N GLY A 82 0.62 -7.74 -3.47
CA GLY A 82 0.31 -8.69 -4.56
C GLY A 82 -0.57 -8.09 -5.66
N LEU A 83 -0.39 -6.81 -5.96
CA LEU A 83 -1.16 -6.09 -6.98
C LEU A 83 -0.47 -6.11 -8.35
N THR A 84 0.85 -6.27 -8.38
CA THR A 84 1.65 -6.47 -9.59
C THR A 84 2.46 -7.75 -9.45
N GLU A 85 2.83 -8.35 -10.58
CA GLU A 85 3.92 -9.32 -10.62
C GLU A 85 5.21 -8.51 -10.72
N GLY A 86 6.13 -8.70 -9.76
CA GLY A 86 7.48 -8.12 -9.78
C GLY A 86 8.36 -8.71 -10.88
#